data_AF-A0A6A1V7Q3-F1
#
_entry.id   AF-A0A6A1V7Q3-F1
#
_cell.length_a   1.000
_cell.length_b   1.000
_cell.length_c   1.000
_cell.angle_alpha   90.00
_cell.angle_beta   90.00
_cell.angle_gamma   90.00
#
_symmetry.space_group_name_H-M   'P 1'
#
loop_
_entity.id
_entity.type
_entity.pdbx_description
1 polymer ?
#
loop_
_entity_poly.entity_id
_entity_poly.type
_entity_poly.pdbx_seq_one_letter_code
_entity_poly.pdbx_strand_id
1 'polypeptide(L)'
;MAGDGHLLQTISNSNCSSHNSKKAKDKKKKKRGGSKKKMTAEQTLAFKSVSEWVFLDQPSSLPPSAASFVVDDFGVQKSLGKGGEKLVFELHSHSKFSDGFLSPVKLVERAHGNGVKVLALTDHDTMSGIPEAVEAARRFGIKIIPGVEISTMFSPSGESELEEPVHILAYYSSCGPARSEELEKFLGLIRDGRFLRAKNMVSKLNKLKLPLKWEHVARIAGQGVAPGRMHVARAMVEAGYVENLKQAFARYLFDGGPAYSTGSEPLSEDAIQLICNTGGVAVLAHPWALKNPVSIIRKLKAAGLHGMEVYRSDGKLADALGLLKLGGSDFHGRGGQGESELGSVNLPVLAVHDFLKVARPIWCGAIRDILGSYAEEPSESNLARITRFGRTRIFKAGSLNCDKDLVDRCLSLWLTNEESQTAEFEAIRLKLSHISRNQGGIQVPIEIK
;
A
#
# COMPACT_ATOMS: atom_id res chain seq x y z
N MET A 1 39.80 69.98 2.65
CA MET A 1 40.99 69.16 2.34
C MET A 1 40.55 68.16 1.28
N ALA A 2 41.29 68.15 0.18
CA ALA A 2 41.03 67.48 -1.11
C ALA A 2 40.79 65.96 -0.98
N GLY A 3 40.17 65.26 -1.93
CA GLY A 3 39.67 65.61 -3.28
C GLY A 3 38.57 64.62 -3.67
N ASP A 4 37.55 65.06 -4.42
CA ASP A 4 37.42 64.93 -5.89
C ASP A 4 37.39 63.46 -6.34
N GLY A 5 36.38 62.93 -7.05
CA GLY A 5 35.38 63.57 -7.89
C GLY A 5 35.36 62.84 -9.24
N HIS A 6 34.23 62.17 -9.54
CA HIS A 6 33.63 61.84 -10.84
C HIS A 6 34.50 61.52 -12.08
N LEU A 7 34.12 60.48 -12.86
CA LEU A 7 33.31 60.67 -14.09
C LEU A 7 32.85 59.34 -14.72
N LEU A 8 31.58 59.32 -15.13
CA LEU A 8 31.01 58.45 -16.17
C LEU A 8 31.46 58.93 -17.55
N GLN A 9 31.68 58.03 -18.52
CA GLN A 9 31.31 58.32 -19.90
C GLN A 9 31.14 57.07 -20.77
N THR A 10 30.32 57.31 -21.78
CA THR A 10 29.55 56.43 -22.65
C THR A 10 30.19 56.33 -24.05
N ILE A 11 29.69 55.39 -24.87
CA ILE A 11 29.52 55.47 -26.34
C ILE A 11 30.58 54.85 -27.31
N SER A 12 30.01 54.05 -28.23
CA SER A 12 30.28 53.74 -29.65
C SER A 12 31.44 52.87 -30.17
N ASN A 13 31.00 51.79 -30.83
CA ASN A 13 31.38 51.23 -32.13
C ASN A 13 32.46 51.94 -32.99
N SER A 14 33.39 51.13 -33.51
CA SER A 14 33.89 51.26 -34.89
C SER A 14 34.45 49.93 -35.43
N ASN A 15 34.01 49.60 -36.65
CA ASN A 15 34.41 48.47 -37.51
C ASN A 15 35.92 48.40 -37.83
N CYS A 16 36.47 47.19 -38.07
CA CYS A 16 37.07 46.86 -39.38
C CYS A 16 37.40 45.36 -39.58
N SER A 17 36.88 44.83 -40.69
CA SER A 17 37.50 43.92 -41.68
C SER A 17 38.16 42.58 -41.29
N SER A 18 37.46 41.50 -41.68
CA SER A 18 37.92 40.38 -42.52
C SER A 18 39.21 39.61 -42.15
N HIS A 19 39.05 38.33 -41.81
CA HIS A 19 39.49 37.26 -42.72
C HIS A 19 38.82 35.91 -42.46
N ASN A 20 38.59 35.24 -43.58
CA ASN A 20 37.76 34.07 -43.78
C ASN A 20 38.67 32.84 -43.76
N SER A 21 38.45 31.88 -42.85
CA SER A 21 38.92 30.51 -43.07
C SER A 21 37.97 29.51 -42.43
N LYS A 22 37.12 28.93 -43.29
CA LYS A 22 36.32 27.74 -43.01
C LYS A 22 37.23 26.58 -42.59
N LYS A 23 37.07 26.07 -41.38
CA LYS A 23 37.42 24.67 -41.03
C LYS A 23 36.17 23.98 -40.50
N ALA A 24 35.59 23.15 -41.34
CA ALA A 24 34.59 22.17 -40.96
C ALA A 24 35.18 21.26 -39.88
N LYS A 25 34.53 21.18 -38.71
CA LYS A 25 34.75 20.11 -37.73
C LYS A 25 33.48 19.29 -37.64
N ASP A 26 33.55 18.09 -38.20
CA ASP A 26 32.61 17.00 -38.00
C ASP A 26 32.38 16.77 -36.50
N LYS A 27 31.23 17.20 -35.99
CA LYS A 27 30.72 16.73 -34.70
C LYS A 27 30.04 15.38 -34.93
N LYS A 28 30.83 14.29 -34.87
CA LYS A 28 30.32 12.93 -34.66
C LYS A 28 29.45 12.94 -33.39
N LYS A 29 28.12 12.96 -33.57
CA LYS A 29 27.14 12.66 -32.51
C LYS A 29 27.43 11.25 -31.99
N LYS A 30 28.11 11.11 -30.85
CA LYS A 30 28.13 9.86 -30.08
C LYS A 30 26.69 9.53 -29.70
N LYS A 31 26.06 8.62 -30.42
CA LYS A 31 24.86 7.91 -29.94
C LYS A 31 25.24 7.24 -28.63
N ARG A 32 24.78 7.78 -27.50
CA ARG A 32 24.75 7.05 -26.21
C ARG A 32 23.70 5.96 -26.33
N GLY A 33 24.05 4.87 -27.01
CA GLY A 33 23.32 3.62 -26.91
C GLY A 33 23.63 3.02 -25.55
N GLY A 34 22.77 3.29 -24.56
CA GLY A 34 22.83 2.56 -23.29
C GLY A 34 22.52 1.09 -23.59
N SER A 35 23.53 0.23 -23.52
CA SER A 35 23.32 -1.22 -23.57
C SER A 35 22.42 -1.59 -22.39
N LYS A 36 21.21 -2.11 -22.65
CA LYS A 36 20.35 -2.65 -21.59
C LYS A 36 21.14 -3.76 -20.90
N LYS A 37 21.52 -3.54 -19.64
CA LYS A 37 22.25 -4.51 -18.84
C LYS A 37 21.44 -5.81 -18.80
N LYS A 38 22.00 -6.90 -19.33
CA LYS A 38 21.34 -8.21 -19.35
C LYS A 38 21.12 -8.65 -17.89
N MET A 39 19.93 -9.16 -17.59
CA MET A 39 19.60 -9.66 -16.26
C MET A 39 20.52 -10.83 -15.89
N THR A 40 20.86 -10.94 -14.60
CA THR A 40 21.56 -12.13 -14.09
C THR A 40 20.63 -13.35 -14.14
N ALA A 41 21.19 -14.56 -14.02
CA ALA A 41 20.39 -15.79 -13.95
C ALA A 41 19.40 -15.75 -12.76
N GLU A 42 19.87 -15.29 -11.61
CA GLU A 42 19.05 -15.08 -10.40
C GLU A 42 17.91 -14.08 -10.63
N GLN A 43 18.21 -12.93 -11.24
CA GLN A 43 17.17 -11.93 -11.58
C GLN A 43 16.15 -12.48 -12.57
N THR A 44 16.58 -13.33 -13.50
CA THR A 44 15.70 -13.97 -14.49
C THR A 44 14.77 -14.99 -13.81
N LEU A 45 15.30 -15.80 -12.90
CA LEU A 45 14.51 -16.75 -12.10
C LEU A 45 13.50 -16.02 -11.21
N ALA A 46 13.96 -15.00 -10.49
CA ALA A 46 13.11 -14.15 -9.66
C ALA A 46 12.00 -13.49 -10.48
N PHE A 47 12.33 -12.96 -11.66
CA PHE A 47 11.34 -12.37 -12.55
C PHE A 47 10.30 -13.37 -13.03
N LYS A 48 10.71 -14.59 -13.39
CA LYS A 48 9.78 -15.66 -13.78
C LYS A 48 8.84 -16.01 -12.63
N SER A 49 9.38 -16.30 -11.45
CA SER A 49 8.60 -16.65 -10.25
C SER A 49 7.62 -15.54 -9.84
N VAL A 50 8.09 -14.28 -9.79
CA VAL A 50 7.22 -13.15 -9.46
C VAL A 50 6.16 -12.94 -10.55
N SER A 51 6.50 -13.07 -11.83
CA SER A 51 5.53 -12.93 -12.92
C SER A 51 4.43 -14.00 -12.85
N GLU A 52 4.81 -15.27 -12.62
CA GLU A 52 3.86 -16.37 -12.44
C GLU A 52 2.90 -16.09 -11.27
N TRP A 53 3.42 -15.60 -10.15
CA TRP A 53 2.58 -15.18 -9.02
C TRP A 53 1.67 -14.00 -9.38
N VAL A 54 2.19 -12.94 -10.01
CA VAL A 54 1.42 -11.74 -10.39
C VAL A 54 0.24 -12.08 -11.29
N PHE A 55 0.41 -13.02 -12.22
CA PHE A 55 -0.59 -13.37 -13.21
C PHE A 55 -1.34 -14.68 -12.92
N LEU A 56 -1.14 -15.29 -11.74
CA LEU A 56 -1.74 -16.55 -11.32
C LEU A 56 -3.26 -16.63 -11.54
N ASP A 57 -3.96 -15.51 -11.32
CA ASP A 57 -5.42 -15.40 -11.32
C ASP A 57 -5.96 -14.70 -12.60
N GLN A 58 -5.14 -14.57 -13.64
CA GLN A 58 -5.54 -14.03 -14.94
C GLN A 58 -5.90 -15.19 -15.90
N PRO A 59 -7.04 -15.13 -16.61
CA PRO A 59 -7.31 -16.10 -17.66
C PRO A 59 -6.25 -15.98 -18.75
N SER A 60 -5.76 -17.13 -19.24
CA SER A 60 -4.77 -17.27 -20.31
C SER A 60 -5.17 -16.62 -21.66
N SER A 61 -6.37 -16.04 -21.75
CA SER A 61 -6.94 -15.43 -22.94
C SER A 61 -6.84 -13.90 -23.02
N LEU A 62 -6.24 -13.22 -22.03
CA LEU A 62 -5.92 -11.80 -22.18
C LEU A 62 -4.68 -11.67 -23.08
N PRO A 63 -4.78 -11.00 -24.25
CA PRO A 63 -3.68 -10.97 -25.20
C PRO A 63 -2.45 -10.31 -24.57
N PRO A 64 -1.24 -10.90 -24.71
CA PRO A 64 -0.01 -10.22 -24.33
C PRO A 64 0.16 -9.01 -25.25
N SER A 65 0.09 -7.81 -24.67
CA SER A 65 0.22 -6.52 -25.36
C SER A 65 -0.91 -6.15 -26.34
N ALA A 66 -2.09 -5.82 -25.84
CA ALA A 66 -2.74 -4.64 -26.40
C ALA A 66 -1.93 -3.45 -25.87
N ALA A 67 -1.23 -2.74 -26.77
CA ALA A 67 -0.47 -1.56 -26.42
C ALA A 67 -1.29 -0.67 -25.48
N SER A 68 -0.72 -0.34 -24.33
CA SER A 68 -1.30 0.53 -23.33
C SER A 68 -1.51 1.92 -23.94
N PHE A 69 -2.71 2.15 -24.47
CA PHE A 69 -3.16 3.47 -24.88
C PHE A 69 -3.93 4.06 -23.71
N VAL A 70 -3.38 5.10 -23.11
CA VAL A 70 -4.14 6.00 -22.24
C VAL A 70 -4.66 7.12 -23.14
N VAL A 71 -5.98 7.27 -23.21
CA VAL A 71 -6.61 8.44 -23.81
C VAL A 71 -6.87 9.41 -22.65
N ASP A 72 -6.14 10.52 -22.62
CA ASP A 72 -6.45 11.66 -21.74
C ASP A 72 -7.72 12.37 -22.27
N ASP A 73 -8.42 13.14 -21.43
CA ASP A 73 -9.64 13.88 -21.76
C ASP A 73 -9.46 14.89 -22.93
N PHE A 74 -8.21 15.11 -23.37
CA PHE A 74 -7.82 15.93 -24.51
C PHE A 74 -7.37 15.14 -25.76
N GLY A 75 -7.56 13.82 -25.79
CA GLY A 75 -7.33 13.00 -26.99
C GLY A 75 -5.85 12.79 -27.38
N VAL A 76 -4.90 13.07 -26.48
CA VAL A 76 -3.46 12.91 -26.77
C VAL A 76 -3.01 11.48 -26.51
N GLN A 77 -2.63 10.76 -27.57
CA GLN A 77 -2.07 9.42 -27.51
C GLN A 77 -0.63 9.45 -26.97
N LYS A 78 -0.39 8.95 -25.75
CA LYS A 78 0.96 8.64 -25.26
C LYS A 78 1.24 7.14 -25.45
N SER A 79 2.19 6.80 -26.33
CA SER A 79 2.69 5.43 -26.43
C SER A 79 3.65 5.14 -25.27
N LEU A 80 3.37 4.12 -24.45
CA LEU A 80 4.44 3.47 -23.68
C LEU A 80 5.31 2.70 -24.69
N GLY A 81 6.57 3.11 -24.81
CA GLY A 81 7.50 2.53 -25.77
C GLY A 81 7.74 1.03 -25.53
N LYS A 82 8.14 0.32 -26.60
CA LYS A 82 8.67 -1.06 -26.60
C LYS A 82 9.90 -1.19 -25.69
N GLY A 83 9.71 -1.24 -24.38
CA GLY A 83 10.65 -1.73 -23.38
C GLY A 83 10.12 -3.06 -22.84
N GLY A 84 10.98 -4.05 -22.62
CA GLY A 84 10.56 -5.34 -22.04
C GLY A 84 9.72 -5.13 -20.79
N GLU A 85 8.72 -5.99 -20.59
CA GLU A 85 7.71 -5.84 -19.54
C GLU A 85 8.37 -5.62 -18.18
N LYS A 86 8.26 -4.39 -17.66
CA LYS A 86 8.73 -4.04 -16.33
C LYS A 86 7.59 -4.32 -15.36
N LEU A 87 7.83 -5.15 -14.35
CA LEU A 87 6.93 -5.25 -13.21
C LEU A 87 7.16 -4.03 -12.30
N VAL A 88 6.10 -3.27 -12.07
CA VAL A 88 6.08 -2.12 -11.17
C VAL A 88 5.21 -2.49 -9.97
N PHE A 89 5.73 -2.24 -8.78
CA PHE A 89 5.12 -2.62 -7.52
C PHE A 89 4.84 -1.35 -6.70
N GLU A 90 3.69 -1.32 -6.05
CA GLU A 90 3.35 -0.34 -5.03
C GLU A 90 2.90 -1.11 -3.79
N LEU A 91 3.63 -0.96 -2.69
CA LEU A 91 3.39 -1.70 -1.47
C LEU A 91 2.90 -0.83 -0.30
N HIS A 92 2.72 0.48 -0.50
CA HIS A 92 2.25 1.37 0.55
C HIS A 92 1.43 2.51 -0.05
N SER A 93 0.11 2.44 0.10
CA SER A 93 -0.81 3.45 -0.43
C SER A 93 -2.10 3.54 0.37
N HIS A 94 -2.73 4.72 0.31
CA HIS A 94 -3.89 5.12 1.09
C HIS A 94 -5.04 5.58 0.21
N SER A 95 -6.24 5.29 0.67
CA SER A 95 -7.52 5.65 0.06
C SER A 95 -8.37 6.51 1.00
N LYS A 96 -9.54 6.92 0.54
CA LYS A 96 -10.53 7.65 1.35
C LYS A 96 -11.06 6.87 2.56
N PHE A 97 -10.76 5.57 2.68
CA PHE A 97 -11.15 4.81 3.88
C PHE A 97 -10.28 5.12 5.10
N SER A 98 -9.11 5.75 4.92
CA SER A 98 -8.33 6.37 5.98
C SER A 98 -8.23 7.89 5.77
N ASP A 99 -7.11 8.38 5.24
CA ASP A 99 -6.81 9.78 5.02
C ASP A 99 -6.25 10.04 3.61
N GLY A 100 -6.43 9.11 2.68
CA GLY A 100 -6.24 9.36 1.26
C GLY A 100 -7.31 10.31 0.68
N PHE A 101 -7.08 10.74 -0.55
CA PHE A 101 -7.97 11.61 -1.33
C PHE A 101 -8.70 10.87 -2.45
N LEU A 102 -8.26 9.66 -2.81
CA LEU A 102 -8.86 8.84 -3.87
C LEU A 102 -9.68 7.71 -3.27
N SER A 103 -10.82 7.38 -3.88
CA SER A 103 -11.49 6.11 -3.56
C SER A 103 -10.60 4.93 -3.99
N PRO A 104 -10.80 3.73 -3.43
CA PRO A 104 -10.09 2.54 -3.90
C PRO A 104 -10.16 2.35 -5.42
N VAL A 105 -11.31 2.57 -6.05
CA VAL A 105 -11.44 2.54 -7.53
C VAL A 105 -10.48 3.53 -8.22
N LYS A 106 -10.46 4.79 -7.78
CA LYS A 106 -9.61 5.82 -8.38
C LYS A 106 -8.13 5.61 -8.10
N LEU A 107 -7.80 5.04 -6.96
CA LEU A 107 -6.43 4.65 -6.61
C LEU A 107 -5.92 3.55 -7.57
N VAL A 108 -6.74 2.53 -7.82
CA VAL A 108 -6.41 1.46 -8.78
C VAL A 108 -6.28 2.01 -10.21
N GLU A 109 -7.19 2.88 -10.65
CA GLU A 109 -7.11 3.54 -11.97
C GLU A 109 -5.81 4.33 -12.12
N ARG A 110 -5.41 5.07 -11.06
CA ARG A 110 -4.14 5.82 -11.04
C ARG A 110 -2.93 4.90 -11.09
N ALA A 111 -2.94 3.81 -10.32
CA ALA A 111 -1.88 2.81 -10.30
C ALA A 111 -1.70 2.16 -11.69
N HIS A 112 -2.81 1.82 -12.36
CA HIS A 112 -2.80 1.29 -13.73
C HIS A 112 -2.16 2.27 -14.72
N GLY A 113 -2.53 3.55 -14.66
CA GLY A 113 -1.93 4.61 -15.48
C GLY A 113 -0.41 4.74 -15.31
N ASN A 114 0.10 4.40 -14.13
CA ASN A 114 1.54 4.38 -13.81
C ASN A 114 2.23 3.04 -14.13
N GLY A 115 1.50 2.06 -14.67
CA GLY A 115 2.03 0.75 -15.04
C GLY A 115 2.20 -0.23 -13.89
N VAL A 116 1.64 0.07 -12.71
CA VAL A 116 1.66 -0.81 -11.53
C VAL A 116 0.98 -2.14 -11.85
N LYS A 117 1.61 -3.25 -11.44
CA LYS A 117 1.09 -4.62 -11.58
C LYS A 117 0.67 -5.25 -10.26
N VAL A 118 1.27 -4.77 -9.17
CA VAL A 118 0.93 -5.19 -7.80
C VAL A 118 0.74 -3.94 -6.96
N LEU A 119 -0.42 -3.85 -6.33
CA LEU A 119 -0.79 -2.72 -5.48
C LEU A 119 -1.22 -3.25 -4.11
N ALA A 120 -0.55 -2.83 -3.04
CA ALA A 120 -1.06 -2.99 -1.68
C ALA A 120 -1.84 -1.74 -1.29
N LEU A 121 -3.10 -1.92 -0.88
CA LEU A 121 -3.88 -0.89 -0.21
C LEU A 121 -3.68 -1.10 1.30
N THR A 122 -3.18 -0.07 1.97
CA THR A 122 -2.71 -0.14 3.37
C THR A 122 -3.28 1.03 4.17
N ASP A 123 -4.58 1.26 4.04
CA ASP A 123 -5.29 2.31 4.78
C ASP A 123 -4.97 2.24 6.28
N HIS A 124 -4.85 3.40 6.94
CA HIS A 124 -4.64 3.46 8.38
C HIS A 124 -5.75 2.77 9.18
N ASP A 125 -5.36 1.77 9.94
CA ASP A 125 -6.19 1.06 10.91
C ASP A 125 -7.51 0.50 10.35
N THR A 126 -7.58 0.24 9.05
CA THR A 126 -8.77 -0.36 8.43
C THR A 126 -8.43 -1.14 7.16
N MET A 127 -9.21 -2.19 6.89
CA MET A 127 -9.17 -2.94 5.64
C MET A 127 -10.46 -2.79 4.83
N SER A 128 -11.32 -1.83 5.18
CA SER A 128 -12.65 -1.66 4.57
C SER A 128 -12.61 -1.30 3.09
N GLY A 129 -11.53 -0.69 2.59
CA GLY A 129 -11.36 -0.35 1.17
C GLY A 129 -10.90 -1.51 0.29
N ILE A 130 -10.42 -2.62 0.87
CA ILE A 130 -9.85 -3.75 0.10
C ILE A 130 -10.86 -4.38 -0.87
N PRO A 131 -12.12 -4.69 -0.49
CA PRO A 131 -13.05 -5.33 -1.41
C PRO A 131 -13.33 -4.48 -2.66
N GLU A 132 -13.46 -3.16 -2.48
CA GLU A 132 -13.63 -2.21 -3.58
C GLU A 132 -12.38 -2.16 -4.48
N ALA A 133 -11.17 -2.13 -3.89
CA ALA A 133 -9.91 -2.17 -4.64
C ALA A 133 -9.78 -3.44 -5.48
N VAL A 134 -10.08 -4.61 -4.90
CA VAL A 134 -10.00 -5.92 -5.56
C VAL A 134 -10.93 -5.98 -6.79
N GLU A 135 -12.18 -5.53 -6.65
CA GLU A 135 -13.12 -5.52 -7.78
C GLU A 135 -12.68 -4.54 -8.88
N ALA A 136 -12.19 -3.35 -8.51
CA ALA A 136 -11.68 -2.37 -9.47
C ALA A 136 -10.47 -2.90 -10.25
N ALA A 137 -9.53 -3.56 -9.55
CA ALA A 137 -8.27 -4.07 -10.09
C ALA A 137 -8.45 -5.16 -11.16
N ARG A 138 -9.57 -5.88 -11.11
CA ARG A 138 -9.92 -6.89 -12.14
C ARG A 138 -9.91 -6.30 -13.54
N ARG A 139 -10.40 -5.07 -13.71
CA ARG A 139 -10.50 -4.41 -15.03
C ARG A 139 -9.13 -4.09 -15.63
N PHE A 140 -8.10 -4.00 -14.79
CA PHE A 140 -6.78 -3.50 -15.16
C PHE A 140 -5.67 -4.55 -15.09
N GLY A 141 -6.01 -5.78 -14.70
CA GLY A 141 -5.04 -6.84 -14.50
C GLY A 141 -4.03 -6.53 -13.40
N ILE A 142 -4.45 -5.81 -12.36
CA ILE A 142 -3.63 -5.49 -11.19
C ILE A 142 -3.89 -6.53 -10.10
N LYS A 143 -2.83 -7.04 -9.48
CA LYS A 143 -2.94 -7.85 -8.27
C LYS A 143 -3.02 -6.93 -7.05
N ILE A 144 -4.06 -7.08 -6.24
CA ILE A 144 -4.16 -6.43 -4.94
C ILE A 144 -3.55 -7.31 -3.87
N ILE A 145 -2.67 -6.75 -3.03
CA ILE A 145 -2.29 -7.33 -1.75
C ILE A 145 -3.17 -6.69 -0.68
N PRO A 146 -4.06 -7.45 0.00
CA PRO A 146 -4.78 -6.95 1.15
C PRO A 146 -3.79 -6.52 2.25
N GLY A 147 -3.87 -5.26 2.67
CA GLY A 147 -3.02 -4.77 3.74
C GLY A 147 -3.69 -3.71 4.60
N VAL A 148 -2.97 -3.29 5.64
CA VAL A 148 -3.35 -2.23 6.58
C VAL A 148 -2.07 -1.61 7.14
N GLU A 149 -2.07 -0.29 7.33
CA GLU A 149 -1.05 0.39 8.12
C GLU A 149 -1.57 0.59 9.54
N ILE A 150 -1.03 -0.18 10.49
CA ILE A 150 -1.47 -0.16 11.88
C ILE A 150 -0.69 0.90 12.65
N SER A 151 -1.42 1.78 13.32
CA SER A 151 -0.87 2.83 14.18
C SER A 151 -0.56 2.27 15.54
N THR A 152 0.69 2.41 15.97
CA THR A 152 1.18 1.89 17.24
C THR A 152 2.03 2.94 17.96
N MET A 153 2.33 2.67 19.22
CA MET A 153 3.37 3.36 19.96
C MET A 153 4.49 2.38 20.27
N PHE A 154 5.72 2.85 20.19
CA PHE A 154 6.85 2.15 20.76
C PHE A 154 7.15 2.77 22.11
N SER A 155 7.11 1.92 23.14
CA SER A 155 7.46 2.30 24.51
C SER A 155 8.78 1.62 24.89
N PRO A 156 9.89 2.37 24.97
CA PRO A 156 11.14 1.81 25.45
C PRO A 156 11.04 1.40 26.92
N SER A 157 11.56 0.22 27.22
CA SER A 157 11.75 -0.29 28.58
C SER A 157 12.76 0.57 29.37
N GLY A 158 12.28 1.65 29.99
CA GLY A 158 13.03 2.53 30.89
C GLY A 158 12.35 3.88 31.12
N GLU A 159 12.35 4.38 32.36
CA GLU A 159 11.58 5.56 32.82
C GLU A 159 11.94 6.91 32.15
N SER A 160 12.94 6.95 31.27
CA SER A 160 13.51 8.20 30.71
C SER A 160 13.37 8.37 29.20
N GLU A 161 12.81 7.39 28.48
CA GLU A 161 12.61 7.52 27.04
C GLU A 161 11.12 7.73 26.73
N LEU A 162 10.83 8.76 25.92
CA LEU A 162 9.46 9.12 25.53
C LEU A 162 8.91 8.10 24.53
N GLU A 163 7.63 7.76 24.66
CA GLU A 163 6.92 6.96 23.68
C GLU A 163 6.98 7.63 22.30
N GLU A 164 7.20 6.82 21.26
CA GLU A 164 7.32 7.28 19.88
C GLU A 164 6.26 6.61 18.99
N PRO A 165 5.51 7.35 18.18
CA PRO A 165 4.61 6.76 17.20
C PRO A 165 5.37 5.91 16.19
N VAL A 166 4.86 4.71 15.95
CA VAL A 166 5.38 3.76 14.96
C VAL A 166 4.23 3.26 14.12
N HIS A 167 4.45 3.02 12.83
CA HIS A 167 3.45 2.40 11.99
C HIS A 167 3.96 1.07 11.44
N ILE A 168 3.12 0.04 11.54
CA ILE A 168 3.42 -1.31 11.08
C ILE A 168 2.47 -1.67 9.94
N LEU A 169 3.04 -1.92 8.76
CA LEU A 169 2.33 -2.47 7.61
C LEU A 169 2.10 -3.96 7.84
N ALA A 170 0.89 -4.42 7.58
CA ALA A 170 0.54 -5.83 7.54
C ALA A 170 0.11 -6.22 6.13
N TYR A 171 0.69 -7.29 5.58
CA TYR A 171 0.32 -7.83 4.27
C TYR A 171 -0.26 -9.24 4.41
N TYR A 172 -1.48 -9.42 3.91
CA TYR A 172 -2.22 -10.69 3.97
C TYR A 172 -2.37 -11.32 2.58
N SER A 173 -2.75 -12.59 2.59
CA SER A 173 -3.09 -13.32 1.37
C SER A 173 -4.38 -12.76 0.74
N SER A 174 -4.72 -13.23 -0.45
CA SER A 174 -5.95 -12.84 -1.16
C SER A 174 -7.25 -13.21 -0.43
N CYS A 175 -7.22 -14.13 0.56
CA CYS A 175 -8.37 -14.43 1.41
C CYS A 175 -8.39 -13.60 2.71
N GLY A 176 -7.39 -12.74 2.92
CA GLY A 176 -7.25 -11.91 4.10
C GLY A 176 -6.70 -12.65 5.33
N PRO A 177 -6.83 -12.05 6.53
CA PRO A 177 -6.34 -12.61 7.79
C PRO A 177 -7.13 -13.84 8.25
N ALA A 178 -6.43 -14.85 8.79
CA ALA A 178 -7.04 -16.09 9.28
C ALA A 178 -8.00 -15.87 10.46
N ARG A 179 -7.68 -14.88 11.31
CA ARG A 179 -8.47 -14.51 12.50
C ARG A 179 -8.98 -13.08 12.34
N SER A 180 -9.74 -12.85 11.27
CA SER A 180 -10.17 -11.51 10.82
C SER A 180 -10.94 -10.70 11.87
N GLU A 181 -11.72 -11.36 12.74
CA GLU A 181 -12.49 -10.69 13.80
C GLU A 181 -11.60 -10.17 14.93
N GLU A 182 -10.55 -10.90 15.30
CA GLU A 182 -9.57 -10.48 16.29
C GLU A 182 -8.79 -9.24 15.79
N LEU A 183 -8.38 -9.28 14.51
CA LEU A 183 -7.76 -8.12 13.87
C LEU A 183 -8.73 -6.94 13.80
N GLU A 184 -9.97 -7.14 13.35
CA GLU A 184 -10.96 -6.06 13.23
C GLU A 184 -11.28 -5.43 14.59
N LYS A 185 -11.37 -6.24 15.66
CA LYS A 185 -11.55 -5.75 17.03
C LYS A 185 -10.37 -4.88 17.46
N PHE A 186 -9.14 -5.34 17.20
CA PHE A 186 -7.93 -4.59 17.52
C PHE A 186 -7.87 -3.26 16.77
N LEU A 187 -8.12 -3.28 15.46
CA LEU A 187 -8.18 -2.07 14.63
C LEU A 187 -9.31 -1.12 15.07
N GLY A 188 -10.46 -1.66 15.48
CA GLY A 188 -11.59 -0.90 16.03
C GLY A 188 -11.22 -0.07 17.25
N LEU A 189 -10.48 -0.66 18.20
CA LEU A 189 -9.99 0.05 19.39
C LEU A 189 -9.09 1.25 19.02
N ILE A 190 -8.21 1.08 18.02
CA ILE A 190 -7.35 2.16 17.54
C ILE A 190 -8.20 3.29 16.94
N ARG A 191 -9.18 2.94 16.11
CA ARG A 191 -10.09 3.89 15.48
C ARG A 191 -10.92 4.67 16.51
N ASP A 192 -11.39 4.02 17.57
CA ASP A 192 -12.10 4.68 18.68
C ASP A 192 -11.20 5.71 19.38
N GLY A 193 -9.94 5.34 19.64
CA GLY A 193 -8.92 6.26 20.15
C GLY A 193 -8.69 7.46 19.22
N ARG A 194 -8.63 7.22 17.89
CA ARG A 194 -8.50 8.29 16.88
C ARG A 194 -9.68 9.26 16.92
N PHE A 195 -10.91 8.77 17.05
CA PHE A 195 -12.10 9.62 17.18
C PHE A 195 -12.00 10.56 18.39
N LEU A 196 -11.62 10.02 19.55
CA LEU A 196 -11.46 10.81 20.77
C LEU A 196 -10.33 11.85 20.61
N ARG A 197 -9.19 11.42 20.06
CA ARG A 197 -8.05 12.29 19.78
C ARG A 197 -8.43 13.44 18.87
N ALA A 198 -9.18 13.21 17.80
CA ALA A 198 -9.64 14.26 16.89
C ALA A 198 -10.59 15.26 17.56
N LYS A 199 -11.54 14.79 18.37
CA LYS A 199 -12.39 15.68 19.18
C LYS A 199 -11.58 16.56 20.11
N ASN A 200 -10.53 16.00 20.74
CA ASN A 200 -9.62 16.75 21.60
C ASN A 200 -8.83 17.82 20.81
N MET A 201 -8.34 17.49 19.61
CA MET A 201 -7.67 18.46 18.75
C MET A 201 -8.60 19.64 18.38
N VAL A 202 -9.86 19.34 18.00
CA VAL A 202 -10.86 20.38 17.72
C VAL A 202 -11.12 21.25 18.95
N SER A 203 -11.27 20.65 20.14
CA SER A 203 -11.45 21.39 21.39
C SER A 203 -10.26 22.31 21.70
N LYS A 204 -9.02 21.85 21.48
CA LYS A 204 -7.80 22.66 21.65
C LYS A 204 -7.77 23.82 20.65
N LEU A 205 -8.09 23.60 19.38
CA LEU A 205 -8.18 24.65 18.36
C LEU A 205 -9.23 25.72 18.73
N ASN A 206 -10.39 25.30 19.25
CA ASN A 206 -11.43 26.22 19.71
C ASN A 206 -10.95 27.11 20.86
N LYS A 207 -10.18 26.55 21.81
CA LYS A 207 -9.55 27.31 22.90
C LYS A 207 -8.51 28.32 22.38
N LEU A 208 -7.82 27.98 21.30
CA LEU A 208 -6.90 28.87 20.57
C LEU A 208 -7.60 29.91 19.69
N LYS A 209 -8.92 30.07 19.83
CA LYS A 209 -9.73 31.02 19.05
C LYS A 209 -9.78 30.70 17.55
N LEU A 210 -9.63 29.42 17.19
CA LEU A 210 -9.82 28.88 15.83
C LEU A 210 -11.04 27.95 15.82
N PRO A 211 -12.27 28.48 15.89
CA PRO A 211 -13.46 27.66 16.06
C PRO A 211 -13.67 26.72 14.86
N LEU A 212 -13.61 25.42 15.12
CA LEU A 212 -13.95 24.34 14.20
C LEU A 212 -15.08 23.50 14.77
N LYS A 213 -16.04 23.17 13.92
CA LYS A 213 -17.15 22.27 14.24
C LYS A 213 -16.73 20.82 13.99
N TRP A 214 -17.14 19.92 14.90
CA TRP A 214 -16.85 18.49 14.76
C TRP A 214 -17.43 17.92 13.46
N GLU A 215 -18.64 18.37 13.11
CA GLU A 215 -19.38 17.93 11.93
C GLU A 215 -18.60 18.24 10.63
N HIS A 216 -17.83 19.32 10.62
CA HIS A 216 -16.98 19.66 9.47
C HIS A 216 -15.83 18.67 9.31
N VAL A 217 -15.14 18.33 10.41
CA VAL A 217 -14.07 17.32 10.40
C VAL A 217 -14.62 15.94 10.01
N ALA A 218 -15.77 15.55 10.58
CA ALA A 218 -16.42 14.29 10.27
C ALA A 218 -16.86 14.21 8.81
N ARG A 219 -17.39 15.31 8.24
CA ARG A 219 -17.74 15.37 6.81
C ARG A 219 -16.52 15.17 5.91
N ILE A 220 -15.38 15.76 6.25
CA ILE A 220 -14.14 15.62 5.47
C ILE A 220 -13.59 14.20 5.54
N ALA A 221 -13.65 13.57 6.72
CA ALA A 221 -13.23 12.17 6.88
C ALA A 221 -14.14 11.23 6.08
N GLY A 222 -15.44 11.48 6.08
CA GLY A 222 -16.43 10.64 5.41
C GLY A 222 -17.04 9.60 6.35
N GLN A 223 -18.09 8.93 5.85
CA GLN A 223 -18.86 7.99 6.65
C GLN A 223 -18.02 6.76 7.03
N GLY A 224 -18.00 6.43 8.31
CA GLY A 224 -17.28 5.25 8.84
C GLY A 224 -15.76 5.41 8.93
N VAL A 225 -15.21 6.59 8.63
CA VAL A 225 -13.77 6.87 8.68
C VAL A 225 -13.42 7.54 10.01
N ALA A 226 -12.41 7.02 10.70
CA ALA A 226 -11.91 7.59 11.95
C ALA A 226 -11.02 8.82 11.67
N PRO A 227 -11.41 10.05 12.07
CA PRO A 227 -10.65 11.23 11.70
C PRO A 227 -9.26 11.27 12.35
N GLY A 228 -8.20 11.28 11.53
CA GLY A 228 -6.85 11.63 11.94
C GLY A 228 -6.51 13.13 11.90
N ARG A 229 -5.24 13.47 12.20
CA ARG A 229 -4.67 14.83 12.10
C ARG A 229 -4.85 15.44 10.72
N MET A 230 -4.73 14.63 9.67
CA MET A 230 -4.92 15.05 8.27
C MET A 230 -6.31 15.64 8.03
N HIS A 231 -7.38 15.05 8.59
CA HIS A 231 -8.74 15.56 8.42
C HIS A 231 -8.96 16.88 9.18
N VAL A 232 -8.39 17.00 10.38
CA VAL A 232 -8.40 18.27 11.13
C VAL A 232 -7.64 19.35 10.36
N ALA A 233 -6.47 19.04 9.81
CA ALA A 233 -5.69 19.96 8.99
C ALA A 233 -6.47 20.43 7.75
N ARG A 234 -7.15 19.51 7.04
CA ARG A 234 -8.04 19.85 5.93
C ARG A 234 -9.18 20.75 6.36
N ALA A 235 -9.82 20.48 7.50
CA ALA A 235 -10.87 21.33 8.06
C ALA A 235 -10.36 22.75 8.36
N MET A 236 -9.13 22.87 8.89
CA MET A 236 -8.49 24.17 9.12
C MET A 236 -8.26 24.95 7.82
N VAL A 237 -7.84 24.26 6.74
CA VAL A 237 -7.67 24.86 5.42
C VAL A 237 -9.01 25.31 4.85
N GLU A 238 -10.03 24.44 4.84
CA GLU A 238 -11.36 24.79 4.32
C GLU A 238 -12.04 25.91 5.12
N ALA A 239 -11.75 26.02 6.42
CA ALA A 239 -12.24 27.12 7.26
C ALA A 239 -11.43 28.42 7.12
N GLY A 240 -10.35 28.44 6.33
CA GLY A 240 -9.53 29.63 6.08
C GLY A 240 -8.58 30.01 7.22
N TYR A 241 -8.36 29.13 8.21
CA TYR A 241 -7.44 29.41 9.33
C TYR A 241 -5.96 29.23 8.97
N VAL A 242 -5.69 28.45 7.92
CA VAL A 242 -4.36 28.19 7.38
C VAL A 242 -4.43 28.06 5.86
N GLU A 243 -3.38 28.46 5.16
CA GLU A 243 -3.30 28.47 3.70
C GLU A 243 -3.19 27.06 3.10
N ASN A 244 -2.55 26.14 3.83
CA ASN A 244 -2.27 24.80 3.34
C ASN A 244 -1.98 23.81 4.48
N LEU A 245 -1.94 22.52 4.15
CA LEU A 245 -1.70 21.44 5.11
C LEU A 245 -0.34 21.59 5.82
N LYS A 246 0.71 22.01 5.09
CA LYS A 246 2.05 22.22 5.68
C LYS A 246 2.00 23.24 6.81
N GLN A 247 1.26 24.34 6.62
CA GLN A 247 1.08 25.36 7.66
C GLN A 247 0.27 24.83 8.86
N ALA A 248 -0.77 24.02 8.62
CA ALA A 248 -1.55 23.38 9.70
C ALA A 248 -0.65 22.52 10.62
N PHE A 249 0.17 21.65 10.01
CA PHE A 249 1.11 20.82 10.76
C PHE A 249 2.19 21.65 11.43
N ALA A 250 2.84 22.58 10.73
CA ALA A 250 3.95 23.36 11.29
C ALA A 250 3.56 24.26 12.47
N ARG A 251 2.31 24.76 12.52
CA ARG A 251 1.89 25.71 13.56
C ARG A 251 1.10 25.06 14.69
N TYR A 252 0.30 24.04 14.40
CA TYR A 252 -0.73 23.57 15.35
C TYR A 252 -0.69 22.07 15.63
N LEU A 253 -0.46 21.25 14.60
CA LEU A 253 -0.70 19.80 14.65
C LEU A 253 0.57 18.92 14.67
N PHE A 254 1.76 19.53 14.70
CA PHE A 254 3.03 18.80 14.89
C PHE A 254 3.08 18.11 16.25
N ASP A 255 3.99 17.14 16.42
CA ASP A 255 4.12 16.40 17.68
C ASP A 255 4.51 17.33 18.83
N GLY A 256 3.68 17.38 19.87
CA GLY A 256 3.82 18.32 20.99
C GLY A 256 3.30 19.73 20.71
N GLY A 257 2.70 19.97 19.54
CA GLY A 257 2.15 21.28 19.17
C GLY A 257 0.89 21.71 19.93
N PRO A 258 0.46 22.97 19.78
CA PRO A 258 -0.63 23.56 20.58
C PRO A 258 -1.96 22.81 20.51
N ALA A 259 -2.29 22.23 19.36
CA ALA A 259 -3.50 21.46 19.15
C ALA A 259 -3.24 19.94 19.10
N TYR A 260 -2.00 19.50 19.27
CA TYR A 260 -1.64 18.08 19.28
C TYR A 260 -2.34 17.35 20.44
N SER A 261 -2.84 16.14 20.18
CA SER A 261 -3.37 15.25 21.21
C SER A 261 -2.80 13.87 20.96
N THR A 262 -2.37 13.19 22.01
CA THR A 262 -2.01 11.78 21.97
C THR A 262 -3.27 10.91 21.99
N GLY A 263 -3.15 9.68 21.49
CA GLY A 263 -4.16 8.65 21.58
C GLY A 263 -3.79 7.57 22.59
N SER A 264 -4.52 6.46 22.55
CA SER A 264 -4.25 5.23 23.29
C SER A 264 -3.92 4.12 22.28
N GLU A 265 -2.97 4.41 21.38
CA GLU A 265 -2.51 3.44 20.41
C GLU A 265 -1.80 2.27 21.13
N PRO A 266 -1.95 1.04 20.62
CA PRO A 266 -1.36 -0.16 21.22
C PRO A 266 0.16 -0.19 21.05
N LEU A 267 0.82 -1.06 21.82
CA LEU A 267 2.26 -1.29 21.66
C LEU A 267 2.57 -1.91 20.30
N SER A 268 3.70 -1.53 19.75
CA SER A 268 4.16 -1.97 18.43
C SER A 268 4.39 -3.48 18.38
N GLU A 269 4.91 -4.03 19.48
CA GLU A 269 5.15 -5.46 19.68
C GLU A 269 3.84 -6.25 19.66
N ASP A 270 2.79 -5.75 20.31
CA ASP A 270 1.46 -6.40 20.32
C ASP A 270 0.86 -6.46 18.92
N ALA A 271 0.98 -5.36 18.16
CA ALA A 271 0.52 -5.32 16.77
C ALA A 271 1.30 -6.30 15.89
N ILE A 272 2.63 -6.37 16.01
CA ILE A 272 3.46 -7.32 15.26
C ILE A 272 3.05 -8.76 15.59
N GLN A 273 2.88 -9.09 16.87
CA GLN A 273 2.49 -10.43 17.28
C GLN A 273 1.10 -10.80 16.75
N LEU A 274 0.15 -9.85 16.78
CA LEU A 274 -1.18 -10.05 16.20
C LEU A 274 -1.12 -10.27 14.69
N ILE A 275 -0.30 -9.51 13.96
CA ILE A 275 -0.10 -9.70 12.50
C ILE A 275 0.43 -11.12 12.23
N CYS A 276 1.46 -11.55 12.95
CA CYS A 276 2.03 -12.89 12.83
C CYS A 276 0.96 -13.97 13.10
N ASN A 277 0.21 -13.84 14.18
CA ASN A 277 -0.81 -14.81 14.58
C ASN A 277 -2.06 -14.79 13.67
N THR A 278 -2.26 -13.73 12.88
CA THR A 278 -3.36 -13.63 11.91
C THR A 278 -2.94 -14.05 10.50
N GLY A 279 -1.70 -14.51 10.31
CA GLY A 279 -1.19 -14.98 9.02
C GLY A 279 -0.76 -13.86 8.09
N GLY A 280 -0.29 -12.73 8.64
CA GLY A 280 0.22 -11.59 7.89
C GLY A 280 1.75 -11.45 7.97
N VAL A 281 2.30 -10.65 7.05
CA VAL A 281 3.71 -10.24 7.07
C VAL A 281 3.80 -8.83 7.66
N ALA A 282 4.45 -8.71 8.83
CA ALA A 282 4.66 -7.45 9.54
C ALA A 282 5.91 -6.69 9.05
N VAL A 283 5.74 -5.43 8.65
CA VAL A 283 6.78 -4.60 8.03
C VAL A 283 6.75 -3.19 8.62
N LEU A 284 7.91 -2.67 9.01
CA LEU A 284 8.01 -1.31 9.56
C LEU A 284 7.86 -0.28 8.43
N ALA A 285 6.87 0.60 8.55
CA ALA A 285 6.66 1.71 7.63
C ALA A 285 7.67 2.84 7.88
N HIS A 286 8.06 3.54 6.81
CA HIS A 286 8.82 4.80 6.81
C HIS A 286 9.78 5.03 8.00
N PRO A 287 10.77 4.12 8.24
CA PRO A 287 11.62 4.16 9.44
C PRO A 287 12.46 5.44 9.58
N TRP A 288 12.60 6.23 8.51
CA TRP A 288 13.23 7.55 8.53
C TRP A 288 12.44 8.61 9.32
N ALA A 289 11.18 8.34 9.69
CA ALA A 289 10.38 9.19 10.56
C ALA A 289 10.71 9.00 12.06
N LEU A 290 11.40 7.91 12.42
CA LEU A 290 11.75 7.59 13.81
C LEU A 290 12.93 8.42 14.30
N LYS A 291 12.92 8.80 15.58
CA LYS A 291 14.01 9.49 16.28
C LYS A 291 15.17 8.55 16.58
N ASN A 292 14.88 7.31 16.98
CA ASN A 292 15.91 6.30 17.29
C ASN A 292 15.72 4.97 16.52
N PRO A 293 15.84 4.98 15.18
CA PRO A 293 15.46 3.85 14.34
C PRO A 293 16.21 2.56 14.68
N VAL A 294 17.51 2.62 14.98
CA VAL A 294 18.33 1.41 15.19
C VAL A 294 17.87 0.61 16.42
N SER A 295 17.61 1.27 17.54
CA SER A 295 17.18 0.62 18.78
C SER A 295 15.78 0.02 18.61
N ILE A 296 14.86 0.82 18.08
CA ILE A 296 13.46 0.43 17.84
C ILE A 296 13.41 -0.80 16.93
N ILE A 297 14.07 -0.74 15.78
CA ILE A 297 14.07 -1.82 14.79
C ILE A 297 14.58 -3.13 15.38
N ARG A 298 15.62 -3.11 16.24
CA ARG A 298 16.12 -4.33 16.89
C ARG A 298 15.09 -4.95 17.83
N LYS A 299 14.38 -4.14 18.62
CA LYS A 299 13.31 -4.64 19.50
C LYS A 299 12.13 -5.19 18.70
N LEU A 300 11.69 -4.47 17.66
CA LEU A 300 10.61 -4.93 16.78
C LEU A 300 11.00 -6.22 16.04
N LYS A 301 12.26 -6.37 15.62
CA LYS A 301 12.78 -7.64 15.06
C LYS A 301 12.64 -8.79 16.05
N ALA A 302 12.99 -8.57 17.32
CA ALA A 302 12.82 -9.59 18.36
C ALA A 302 11.34 -9.94 18.60
N ALA A 303 10.42 -9.00 18.38
CA ALA A 303 8.98 -9.23 18.46
C ALA A 303 8.37 -9.93 17.22
N GLY A 304 9.16 -10.21 16.18
CA GLY A 304 8.69 -10.93 14.98
C GLY A 304 8.56 -10.08 13.71
N LEU A 305 9.15 -8.88 13.66
CA LEU A 305 9.16 -8.07 12.45
C LEU A 305 9.85 -8.80 11.27
N HIS A 306 9.20 -8.82 10.10
CA HIS A 306 9.68 -9.51 8.91
C HIS A 306 10.49 -8.60 7.99
N GLY A 307 10.12 -7.32 7.90
CA GLY A 307 10.74 -6.37 6.99
C GLY A 307 10.67 -4.92 7.44
N MET A 308 11.25 -4.03 6.64
CA MET A 308 11.06 -2.59 6.75
C MET A 308 11.06 -1.93 5.38
N GLU A 309 10.50 -0.74 5.30
CA GLU A 309 10.67 0.11 4.14
C GLU A 309 12.10 0.68 4.07
N VAL A 310 12.74 0.57 2.90
CA VAL A 310 14.10 1.07 2.66
C VAL A 310 14.17 2.16 1.60
N TYR A 311 13.02 2.67 1.13
CA TYR A 311 12.95 3.61 0.00
C TYR A 311 13.87 4.84 0.15
N ARG A 312 14.02 5.36 1.37
CA ARG A 312 14.87 6.53 1.67
C ARG A 312 16.13 6.19 2.46
N SER A 313 16.51 4.91 2.53
CA SER A 313 17.71 4.44 3.23
C SER A 313 18.57 3.58 2.30
N ASP A 314 19.83 3.33 2.71
CA ASP A 314 20.73 2.44 1.96
C ASP A 314 20.45 0.94 2.22
N GLY A 315 19.44 0.63 3.05
CA GLY A 315 19.03 -0.74 3.38
C GLY A 315 20.02 -1.53 4.23
N LYS A 316 21.15 -0.96 4.65
CA LYS A 316 22.20 -1.70 5.39
C LYS A 316 21.73 -2.28 6.71
N LEU A 317 20.88 -1.54 7.42
CA LEU A 317 20.32 -2.02 8.69
C LEU A 317 19.39 -3.22 8.49
N ALA A 318 18.61 -3.22 7.40
CA ALA A 318 17.77 -4.35 7.06
C ALA A 318 18.63 -5.58 6.74
N ASP A 319 19.70 -5.41 5.96
CA ASP A 319 20.65 -6.49 5.66
C ASP A 319 21.32 -7.04 6.93
N ALA A 320 21.79 -6.17 7.82
CA ALA A 320 22.44 -6.56 9.07
C ALA A 320 21.52 -7.32 10.04
N LEU A 321 20.19 -7.13 9.94
CA LEU A 321 19.20 -7.76 10.80
C LEU A 321 18.39 -8.87 10.10
N GLY A 322 18.72 -9.19 8.84
CA GLY A 322 17.97 -10.18 8.05
C GLY A 322 16.49 -9.80 7.87
N LEU A 323 16.21 -8.52 7.65
CA LEU A 323 14.87 -7.97 7.40
C LEU A 323 14.65 -7.81 5.90
N LEU A 324 13.43 -8.08 5.44
CA LEU A 324 13.02 -7.81 4.06
C LEU A 324 13.13 -6.32 3.74
N LYS A 325 13.67 -6.03 2.56
CA LYS A 325 13.85 -4.67 2.03
C LYS A 325 12.68 -4.32 1.11
N LEU A 326 11.67 -3.68 1.69
CA LEU A 326 10.43 -3.33 0.98
C LEU A 326 10.33 -1.81 0.77
N GLY A 327 9.24 -1.37 0.14
CA GLY A 327 8.94 0.04 0.04
C GLY A 327 7.72 0.31 -0.83
N GLY A 328 6.95 1.31 -0.45
CA GLY A 328 5.96 1.96 -1.28
C GLY A 328 6.06 3.48 -1.24
N SER A 329 5.20 4.13 -2.01
CA SER A 329 5.22 5.59 -2.16
C SER A 329 4.64 6.34 -0.97
N ASP A 330 3.88 5.65 -0.11
CA ASP A 330 3.05 6.26 0.93
C ASP A 330 2.05 7.27 0.32
N PHE A 331 1.48 6.89 -0.82
CA PHE A 331 0.63 7.77 -1.63
C PHE A 331 -0.74 7.96 -0.98
N HIS A 332 -1.14 9.22 -0.85
CA HIS A 332 -2.46 9.65 -0.36
C HIS A 332 -3.24 10.44 -1.43
N GLY A 333 -2.63 10.83 -2.54
CA GLY A 333 -3.27 11.60 -3.61
C GLY A 333 -3.55 13.06 -3.24
N ARG A 334 -2.69 13.67 -2.42
CA ARG A 334 -2.81 15.06 -1.94
C ARG A 334 -2.62 16.08 -3.06
N GLY A 335 -1.88 15.68 -4.11
CA GLY A 335 -1.49 16.57 -5.20
C GLY A 335 -0.35 17.52 -4.82
N GLY A 336 0.29 18.11 -5.83
CA GLY A 336 1.46 18.99 -5.67
C GLY A 336 2.81 18.25 -5.73
N GLN A 337 3.92 18.99 -5.57
CA GLN A 337 5.28 18.48 -5.83
C GLN A 337 5.92 17.70 -4.67
N GLY A 338 5.22 17.50 -3.56
CA GLY A 338 5.79 16.92 -2.32
C GLY A 338 5.46 15.44 -2.07
N GLU A 339 4.68 14.82 -2.93
CA GLU A 339 4.18 13.44 -2.77
C GLU A 339 4.81 12.53 -3.84
N SER A 340 5.20 11.31 -3.44
CA SER A 340 5.69 10.32 -4.38
C SER A 340 4.49 9.70 -5.11
N GLU A 341 4.58 9.50 -6.42
CA GLU A 341 3.50 8.89 -7.19
C GLU A 341 3.44 7.36 -7.01
N LEU A 342 2.26 6.77 -7.25
CA LEU A 342 2.09 5.31 -7.19
C LEU A 342 3.07 4.61 -8.12
N GLY A 343 3.82 3.64 -7.59
CA GLY A 343 4.82 2.88 -8.34
C GLY A 343 6.10 3.65 -8.68
N SER A 344 6.30 4.86 -8.11
CA SER A 344 7.55 5.62 -8.31
C SER A 344 8.72 5.01 -7.52
N VAL A 345 8.43 4.26 -6.46
CA VAL A 345 9.43 3.54 -5.67
C VAL A 345 9.96 2.37 -6.48
N ASN A 346 11.25 2.43 -6.84
CA ASN A 346 11.87 1.39 -7.63
C ASN A 346 12.22 0.17 -6.76
N LEU A 347 11.24 -0.70 -6.53
CA LEU A 347 11.43 -1.96 -5.83
C LEU A 347 11.98 -3.03 -6.81
N PRO A 348 13.20 -3.55 -6.60
CA PRO A 348 13.75 -4.58 -7.48
C PRO A 348 12.94 -5.87 -7.41
N VAL A 349 12.85 -6.59 -8.53
CA VAL A 349 12.14 -7.89 -8.58
C VAL A 349 12.71 -8.92 -7.59
N LEU A 350 14.01 -8.84 -7.28
CA LEU A 350 14.64 -9.67 -6.25
C LEU A 350 14.05 -9.43 -4.86
N ALA A 351 13.78 -8.17 -4.51
CA ALA A 351 13.19 -7.83 -3.22
C ALA A 351 11.76 -8.38 -3.09
N VAL A 352 10.98 -8.34 -4.18
CA VAL A 352 9.64 -8.95 -4.21
C VAL A 352 9.72 -10.47 -4.16
N HIS A 353 10.69 -11.07 -4.86
CA HIS A 353 10.90 -12.52 -4.81
C HIS A 353 11.28 -12.99 -3.40
N ASP A 354 12.17 -12.30 -2.70
CA ASP A 354 12.53 -12.62 -1.32
C ASP A 354 11.36 -12.37 -0.35
N PHE A 355 10.56 -11.34 -0.59
CA PHE A 355 9.29 -11.15 0.11
C PHE A 355 8.36 -12.34 -0.08
N LEU A 356 8.18 -12.84 -1.30
CA LEU A 356 7.31 -13.99 -1.56
C LEU A 356 7.83 -15.28 -0.91
N LYS A 357 9.15 -15.50 -0.82
CA LYS A 357 9.71 -16.65 -0.07
C LYS A 357 9.27 -16.67 1.39
N VAL A 358 9.09 -15.50 2.01
CA VAL A 358 8.61 -15.35 3.39
C VAL A 358 7.07 -15.36 3.44
N ALA A 359 6.44 -14.60 2.56
CA ALA A 359 5.00 -14.36 2.58
C ALA A 359 4.19 -15.60 2.17
N ARG A 360 4.62 -16.34 1.14
CA ARG A 360 3.84 -17.45 0.58
C ARG A 360 3.60 -18.58 1.60
N PRO A 361 4.60 -19.07 2.37
CA PRO A 361 4.34 -20.07 3.41
C PRO A 361 3.37 -19.58 4.50
N ILE A 362 3.53 -18.32 4.96
CA ILE A 362 2.65 -17.70 5.95
C ILE A 362 1.21 -17.63 5.42
N TRP A 363 1.04 -17.16 4.18
CA TRP A 363 -0.25 -17.05 3.51
C TRP A 363 -0.88 -18.41 3.25
N CYS A 364 -0.12 -19.44 2.89
CA CYS A 364 -0.62 -20.82 2.76
C CYS A 364 -1.16 -21.33 4.09
N GLY A 365 -0.44 -21.09 5.20
CA GLY A 365 -0.92 -21.41 6.54
C GLY A 365 -2.25 -20.71 6.86
N ALA A 366 -2.34 -19.42 6.58
CA ALA A 366 -3.57 -18.65 6.79
C ALA A 366 -4.75 -19.16 5.95
N ILE A 367 -4.51 -19.45 4.67
CA ILE A 367 -5.52 -20.02 3.76
C ILE A 367 -6.03 -21.36 4.29
N ARG A 368 -5.11 -22.23 4.75
CA ARG A 368 -5.46 -23.51 5.35
C ARG A 368 -6.33 -23.34 6.59
N ASP A 369 -6.01 -22.41 7.47
CA ASP A 369 -6.77 -22.18 8.71
C ASP A 369 -8.18 -21.65 8.43
N ILE A 370 -8.31 -20.76 7.43
CA ILE A 370 -9.62 -20.24 6.97
C ILE A 370 -10.48 -21.34 6.37
N LEU A 371 -9.92 -22.10 5.41
CA LEU A 371 -10.64 -23.17 4.73
C LEU A 371 -10.94 -24.35 5.67
N GLY A 372 -10.03 -24.62 6.61
CA GLY A 372 -10.23 -25.61 7.67
C GLY A 372 -11.39 -25.23 8.57
N SER A 373 -11.44 -23.98 9.03
CA SER A 373 -12.55 -23.47 9.86
C SER A 373 -13.90 -23.56 9.14
N TYR A 374 -13.94 -23.26 7.84
CA TYR A 374 -15.14 -23.48 7.01
C TYR A 374 -15.48 -24.96 6.83
N ALA A 375 -14.50 -25.84 6.68
CA ALA A 375 -14.72 -27.28 6.55
C ALA A 375 -15.24 -27.91 7.86
N GLU A 376 -14.84 -27.40 9.02
CA GLU A 376 -15.40 -27.81 10.32
C GLU A 376 -16.83 -27.28 10.51
N GLU A 377 -17.09 -26.04 10.09
CA GLU A 377 -18.41 -25.41 10.22
C GLU A 377 -18.80 -24.65 8.93
N PRO A 378 -19.46 -25.31 7.96
CA PRO A 378 -19.91 -24.69 6.71
C PRO A 378 -21.11 -23.77 6.97
N SER A 379 -20.84 -22.55 7.43
CA SER A 379 -21.85 -21.53 7.71
C SER A 379 -21.73 -20.34 6.75
N GLU A 380 -22.82 -19.59 6.57
CA GLU A 380 -22.83 -18.32 5.83
C GLU A 380 -21.79 -17.34 6.37
N SER A 381 -21.55 -17.33 7.69
CA SER A 381 -20.53 -16.48 8.32
C SER A 381 -19.11 -16.87 7.89
N ASN A 382 -18.79 -18.17 7.93
CA ASN A 382 -17.49 -18.67 7.48
C ASN A 382 -17.30 -18.51 5.96
N LEU A 383 -18.37 -18.68 5.20
CA LEU A 383 -18.38 -18.39 3.77
C LEU A 383 -18.08 -16.90 3.50
N ALA A 384 -18.76 -15.99 4.20
CA ALA A 384 -18.55 -14.55 4.09
C ALA A 384 -17.09 -14.15 4.40
N ARG A 385 -16.42 -14.84 5.34
CA ARG A 385 -14.99 -14.63 5.65
C ARG A 385 -14.11 -14.98 4.44
N ILE A 386 -14.36 -16.11 3.78
CA ILE A 386 -13.68 -16.52 2.54
C ILE A 386 -13.93 -15.49 1.43
N THR A 387 -15.15 -14.97 1.33
CA THR A 387 -15.55 -14.07 0.23
C THR A 387 -15.13 -12.61 0.45
N ARG A 388 -14.90 -12.18 1.70
CA ARG A 388 -14.71 -10.77 2.07
C ARG A 388 -13.60 -10.09 1.29
N PHE A 389 -12.47 -10.77 1.14
CA PHE A 389 -11.29 -10.26 0.42
C PHE A 389 -11.12 -10.90 -0.97
N GLY A 390 -11.89 -11.96 -1.23
CA GLY A 390 -11.91 -12.69 -2.49
C GLY A 390 -12.75 -12.01 -3.58
N ARG A 391 -12.65 -12.53 -4.81
CA ARG A 391 -13.41 -12.02 -5.96
C ARG A 391 -14.89 -12.38 -5.82
N THR A 392 -15.79 -11.40 -5.79
CA THR A 392 -17.26 -11.60 -5.67
C THR A 392 -17.88 -12.50 -6.75
N ARG A 393 -17.25 -12.63 -7.94
CA ARG A 393 -17.67 -13.56 -9.00
C ARG A 393 -17.27 -15.03 -8.77
N ILE A 394 -16.52 -15.36 -7.71
CA ILE A 394 -16.39 -16.75 -7.26
C ILE A 394 -17.78 -17.33 -6.94
N PHE A 395 -18.70 -16.46 -6.47
CA PHE A 395 -20.01 -16.85 -5.93
C PHE A 395 -21.19 -16.46 -6.81
N LYS A 396 -21.02 -15.52 -7.76
CA LYS A 396 -22.03 -15.17 -8.79
C LYS A 396 -21.82 -15.94 -10.09
N ALA A 397 -22.16 -17.22 -10.10
CA ALA A 397 -22.54 -17.97 -11.29
C ALA A 397 -23.32 -19.20 -10.80
N GLY A 398 -24.53 -19.43 -11.33
CA GLY A 398 -25.38 -20.59 -11.00
C GLY A 398 -24.80 -21.94 -11.46
N SER A 399 -23.59 -22.28 -10.99
CA SER A 399 -22.81 -23.46 -11.37
C SER A 399 -21.88 -23.96 -10.25
N LEU A 400 -22.07 -23.52 -8.99
CA LEU A 400 -21.44 -24.21 -7.86
C LEU A 400 -22.34 -25.39 -7.51
N ASN A 401 -21.95 -26.60 -7.93
CA ASN A 401 -22.72 -27.81 -7.69
C ASN A 401 -22.48 -28.36 -6.27
N CYS A 402 -21.41 -27.92 -5.57
CA CYS A 402 -21.09 -28.27 -4.18
C CYS A 402 -20.02 -27.36 -3.53
N ASP A 403 -19.86 -27.42 -2.20
CA ASP A 403 -18.84 -26.68 -1.42
C ASP A 403 -17.39 -27.02 -1.83
N LYS A 404 -17.18 -28.22 -2.41
CA LYS A 404 -15.88 -28.62 -2.95
C LYS A 404 -15.47 -27.77 -4.15
N ASP A 405 -16.41 -27.49 -5.07
CA ASP A 405 -16.14 -26.69 -6.26
C ASP A 405 -15.71 -25.25 -5.88
N LEU A 406 -16.23 -24.76 -4.76
CA LEU A 406 -15.85 -23.47 -4.21
C LEU A 406 -14.39 -23.48 -3.74
N VAL A 407 -14.00 -24.46 -2.92
CA VAL A 407 -12.64 -24.55 -2.38
C VAL A 407 -11.60 -24.75 -3.48
N ASP A 408 -11.87 -25.61 -4.45
CA ASP A 408 -10.96 -25.81 -5.60
C ASP A 408 -10.80 -24.52 -6.41
N ARG A 409 -11.88 -23.75 -6.59
CA ARG A 409 -11.84 -22.44 -7.24
C ARG A 409 -11.06 -21.40 -6.43
N CYS A 410 -11.22 -21.37 -5.11
CA CYS A 410 -10.45 -20.50 -4.22
C CYS A 410 -8.95 -20.83 -4.27
N LEU A 411 -8.59 -22.12 -4.12
CA LEU A 411 -7.20 -22.56 -4.14
C LEU A 411 -6.52 -22.24 -5.48
N SER A 412 -7.19 -22.48 -6.61
CA SER A 412 -6.63 -22.14 -7.94
C SER A 412 -6.41 -20.64 -8.17
N LEU A 413 -7.11 -19.76 -7.45
CA LEU A 413 -6.93 -18.31 -7.55
C LEU A 413 -5.85 -17.78 -6.61
N TRP A 414 -5.54 -18.49 -5.52
CA TRP A 414 -4.67 -18.00 -4.45
C TRP A 414 -3.31 -18.69 -4.41
N LEU A 415 -3.26 -19.96 -4.83
CA LEU A 415 -2.12 -20.85 -4.71
C LEU A 415 -1.65 -21.32 -6.09
N THR A 416 -0.35 -21.56 -6.21
CA THR A 416 0.20 -22.32 -7.33
C THR A 416 -0.26 -23.78 -7.23
N ASN A 417 -0.13 -24.53 -8.33
CA ASN A 417 -0.44 -25.96 -8.32
C ASN A 417 0.34 -26.71 -7.24
N GLU A 418 1.62 -26.40 -7.07
CA GLU A 418 2.50 -27.01 -6.07
C GLU A 418 2.01 -26.74 -4.64
N GLU A 419 1.66 -25.49 -4.32
CA GLU A 419 1.16 -25.11 -2.99
C GLU A 419 -0.24 -25.68 -2.70
N SER A 420 -1.06 -25.89 -3.73
CA SER A 420 -2.44 -26.37 -3.58
C SER A 420 -2.57 -27.89 -3.41
N GLN A 421 -1.49 -28.65 -3.65
CA GLN A 421 -1.48 -30.12 -3.65
C GLN A 421 -0.84 -30.72 -2.39
N THR A 422 -0.74 -29.95 -1.30
CA THR A 422 -0.22 -30.48 -0.04
C THR A 422 -1.25 -31.40 0.64
N ALA A 423 -0.76 -32.30 1.50
CA ALA A 423 -1.60 -33.26 2.22
C ALA A 423 -2.68 -32.57 3.07
N GLU A 424 -2.40 -31.38 3.59
CA GLU A 424 -3.33 -30.58 4.38
C GLU A 424 -4.51 -30.06 3.53
N PHE A 425 -4.24 -29.55 2.32
CA PHE A 425 -5.32 -29.12 1.43
C PHE A 425 -6.14 -30.30 0.90
N GLU A 426 -5.51 -31.44 0.65
CA GLU A 426 -6.23 -32.68 0.32
C GLU A 426 -7.14 -33.14 1.47
N ALA A 427 -6.68 -33.05 2.72
CA ALA A 427 -7.52 -33.37 3.87
C ALA A 427 -8.76 -32.46 3.97
N ILE A 428 -8.60 -31.16 3.68
CA ILE A 428 -9.73 -30.21 3.64
C ILE A 428 -10.71 -30.56 2.51
N ARG A 429 -10.21 -30.85 1.30
CA ARG A 429 -11.02 -31.29 0.16
C ARG A 429 -11.84 -32.54 0.49
N LEU A 430 -11.20 -33.53 1.13
CA LEU A 430 -11.85 -34.77 1.53
C LEU A 430 -12.98 -34.51 2.53
N LYS A 431 -12.72 -33.73 3.59
CA LYS A 431 -13.75 -33.36 4.59
C LYS A 431 -15.00 -32.74 3.95
N LEU A 432 -14.80 -31.74 3.08
CA LEU A 432 -15.91 -31.07 2.39
C LEU A 432 -16.68 -32.01 1.45
N SER A 433 -15.98 -32.92 0.77
CA SER A 433 -16.62 -33.92 -0.09
C SER A 433 -17.55 -34.88 0.67
N HIS A 434 -17.22 -35.20 1.93
CA HIS A 434 -18.08 -36.00 2.80
C HIS A 434 -19.32 -35.21 3.26
N ILE A 435 -19.17 -33.91 3.56
CA ILE A 435 -20.28 -33.04 3.97
C ILE A 435 -21.28 -32.87 2.83
N SER A 436 -20.83 -32.56 1.61
CA SER A 436 -21.72 -32.40 0.44
C SER A 436 -22.47 -33.70 0.08
N ARG A 437 -21.90 -34.88 0.38
CA ARG A 437 -22.57 -36.18 0.21
C ARG A 437 -23.66 -36.43 1.26
N ASN A 438 -23.50 -35.91 2.47
CA ASN A 438 -24.43 -36.13 3.58
C ASN A 438 -25.57 -35.08 3.63
N GLN A 439 -25.38 -33.89 3.06
CA GLN A 439 -26.36 -32.79 3.15
C GLN A 439 -27.37 -32.70 1.99
N GLY A 440 -27.28 -33.55 0.96
CA GLY A 440 -28.31 -33.61 -0.09
C GLY A 440 -28.68 -32.25 -0.69
N GLY A 441 -27.73 -31.56 -1.31
CA GLY A 441 -27.96 -30.39 -2.17
C GLY A 441 -28.69 -29.21 -1.51
N ILE A 442 -27.93 -28.24 -1.01
CA ILE A 442 -28.48 -26.93 -0.59
C ILE A 442 -29.06 -26.24 -1.85
N GLN A 443 -30.39 -26.28 -2.01
CA GLN A 443 -31.09 -25.40 -2.94
C GLN A 443 -31.13 -23.99 -2.33
N VAL A 444 -30.33 -23.08 -2.90
CA VAL A 444 -30.44 -21.64 -2.61
C VAL A 444 -31.78 -21.14 -3.17
N PRO A 445 -32.65 -20.51 -2.36
CA PRO A 445 -33.93 -20.01 -2.85
C PRO A 445 -33.71 -18.87 -3.84
N ILE A 446 -34.24 -19.02 -5.05
CA ILE A 446 -34.31 -17.95 -6.05
C ILE A 446 -35.54 -17.10 -5.69
N GLU A 447 -35.35 -15.98 -5.00
CA GLU A 447 -36.37 -14.93 -5.01
C GLU A 447 -36.15 -14.03 -6.24
N ILE A 448 -37.01 -14.22 -7.23
CA ILE A 448 -37.22 -13.28 -8.32
C ILE A 448 -38.13 -12.16 -7.77
N LYS A 449 -37.59 -10.94 -7.65
CA LYS A 449 -38.35 -9.69 -7.88
C LYS A 449 -37.41 -8.52 -8.15
#